data_AF-A0A380Z9K8-F1
#
_entry.id   AF-A0A380Z9K8-F1
#
_cell.length_a   1.000
_cell.length_b   1.000
_cell.length_c   1.000
_cell.angle_alpha   90.00
_cell.angle_beta   90.00
_cell.angle_gamma   90.00
#
_symmetry.space_group_name_H-M   'P 1'
#
loop_
_entity.id
_entity.type
_entity.pdbx_description
1 polymer ?
#
loop_
_entity_poly.entity_id
_entity_poly.type
_entity_poly.pdbx_seq_one_letter_code
_entity_poly.pdbx_strand_id
1 'polypeptide(L)'
;MIINYLHKIGWFICLVLLQVLILNNVHIAGYATPFLYIYLILKFESDVSRNTLMLWAFFLGLTVDVFSDTPGMNAAATVLLAFLRPIFLRLFVPRDTLDTLIPAVRTMGIFPFLKYLVICVLVHHGMLLTLEFFSFAHIGTLLLRIVTSTLLTVTCIMAVEGIRKK
;
A
#
# COMPACT_ATOMS: atom_id res chain seq x y z
N MET A 1 19.49 -14.36 4.05
CA MET A 1 19.40 -13.02 3.44
C MET A 1 18.94 -13.09 1.98
N ILE A 2 19.65 -13.77 1.06
CA ILE A 2 19.29 -13.89 -0.37
C ILE A 2 17.88 -14.49 -0.62
N ILE A 3 17.53 -15.56 0.10
CA ILE A 3 16.23 -16.24 -0.05
C ILE A 3 15.06 -15.29 0.27
N ASN A 4 15.20 -14.41 1.27
CA ASN A 4 14.17 -13.44 1.63
C ASN A 4 13.97 -12.39 0.53
N TYR A 5 15.05 -11.96 -0.12
CA TYR A 5 14.97 -11.04 -1.26
C TYR A 5 14.32 -11.70 -2.49
N LEU A 6 14.67 -12.94 -2.79
CA LEU A 6 14.00 -13.72 -3.85
C LEU A 6 12.49 -13.86 -3.60
N HIS A 7 12.09 -14.14 -2.36
CA HIS A 7 10.67 -14.21 -2.01
C HIS A 7 9.97 -12.86 -2.18
N LYS A 8 10.61 -11.75 -1.78
CA LYS A 8 10.09 -10.38 -1.98
C LYS A 8 9.94 -10.04 -3.47
N ILE A 9 10.88 -10.46 -4.31
CA ILE A 9 10.79 -10.29 -5.77
C ILE A 9 9.64 -11.12 -6.35
N GLY A 10 9.45 -12.37 -5.90
CA GLY A 10 8.30 -13.17 -6.31
C GLY A 10 6.96 -12.51 -5.97
N TRP A 11 6.84 -11.98 -4.75
CA TRP A 11 5.66 -11.19 -4.34
C TRP A 11 5.51 -9.89 -5.12
N PHE A 12 6.61 -9.20 -5.42
CA PHE A 12 6.62 -7.99 -6.24
C PHE A 12 5.97 -8.28 -7.61
N ILE A 13 6.46 -9.30 -8.32
CA ILE A 13 5.96 -9.67 -9.65
C ILE A 13 4.49 -10.08 -9.58
N CYS A 14 4.13 -10.94 -8.62
CA CYS A 14 2.76 -11.42 -8.46
C CYS A 14 1.78 -10.27 -8.18
N LEU A 15 2.12 -9.36 -7.27
CA LEU A 15 1.26 -8.23 -6.91
C LEU A 15 1.12 -7.23 -8.05
N VAL A 16 2.19 -6.96 -8.80
CA VAL A 16 2.14 -6.08 -9.99
C VAL A 16 1.22 -6.70 -11.06
N LEU A 17 1.39 -7.99 -11.38
CA LEU A 17 0.55 -8.66 -12.38
C LEU A 17 -0.92 -8.69 -11.94
N LEU A 18 -1.18 -8.99 -10.66
CA LEU A 18 -2.53 -8.94 -10.08
C LEU A 18 -3.13 -7.54 -10.21
N GLN A 19 -2.35 -6.50 -9.89
CA GLN A 19 -2.79 -5.11 -9.99
C GLN A 19 -3.14 -4.73 -11.44
N VAL A 20 -2.21 -4.95 -12.36
CA VAL A 20 -2.32 -4.53 -13.76
C VAL A 20 -3.41 -5.30 -14.50
N LEU A 21 -3.43 -6.63 -14.39
CA LEU A 21 -4.30 -7.47 -15.21
C LEU A 21 -5.73 -7.52 -14.68
N ILE A 22 -5.88 -7.56 -13.35
CA ILE A 22 -7.17 -7.79 -12.72
C ILE A 22 -7.68 -6.51 -12.07
N LEU A 23 -6.96 -5.98 -11.08
CA LEU A 23 -7.50 -4.94 -10.21
C LEU A 23 -7.74 -3.60 -10.91
N ASN A 24 -6.90 -3.25 -11.89
CA ASN A 24 -7.11 -2.06 -12.71
C ASN A 24 -8.40 -2.14 -13.54
N ASN A 25 -8.89 -3.35 -13.86
CA ASN A 25 -10.16 -3.54 -14.55
C ASN A 25 -11.35 -3.66 -13.58
N VAL A 26 -11.10 -3.85 -12.28
CA VAL A 26 -12.14 -3.96 -11.25
C VAL A 26 -12.52 -2.59 -10.72
N HIS A 27 -13.59 -2.03 -11.27
CA HIS A 27 -14.22 -0.80 -10.79
C HIS A 27 -15.54 -1.15 -10.09
N ILE A 28 -15.49 -1.32 -8.76
CA ILE A 28 -16.70 -1.63 -8.00
C ILE A 28 -17.56 -0.36 -7.94
N ALA A 29 -18.79 -0.49 -8.46
CA ALA A 29 -19.78 0.59 -8.58
C ALA A 29 -19.31 1.82 -9.37
N GLY A 30 -18.27 1.69 -10.20
CA GLY A 30 -17.72 2.81 -11.00
C GLY A 30 -16.85 3.80 -10.22
N TYR A 31 -16.63 3.60 -8.91
CA TYR A 31 -15.89 4.54 -8.07
C TYR A 31 -14.71 3.92 -7.31
N ALA A 32 -14.83 2.66 -6.87
CA ALA A 32 -13.84 2.03 -6.00
C ALA A 32 -12.90 1.11 -6.78
N THR A 33 -11.60 1.41 -6.70
CA THR A 33 -10.53 0.58 -7.27
C THR A 33 -9.60 0.09 -6.17
N PRO A 34 -9.35 -1.23 -6.07
CA PRO A 34 -8.43 -1.77 -5.09
C PRO A 34 -6.98 -1.62 -5.54
N PHE A 35 -6.13 -1.03 -4.69
CA PHE A 35 -4.70 -0.89 -4.95
C PHE A 35 -3.90 -1.81 -4.03
N LEU A 36 -3.85 -3.10 -4.35
CA LEU A 36 -3.25 -4.13 -3.50
C LEU A 36 -1.72 -4.16 -3.54
N TYR A 37 -1.10 -3.65 -4.60
CA TYR A 37 0.35 -3.69 -4.77
C TYR A 37 1.13 -2.99 -3.62
N ILE A 38 0.53 -1.98 -2.97
CA ILE A 38 1.10 -1.30 -1.80
C ILE A 38 1.32 -2.22 -0.60
N TYR A 39 0.63 -3.37 -0.55
CA TYR A 39 0.78 -4.36 0.52
C TYR A 39 2.24 -4.77 0.71
N LEU A 40 3.03 -4.87 -0.37
CA LEU A 40 4.45 -5.20 -0.28
C LEU A 40 5.22 -4.21 0.61
N ILE A 41 5.01 -2.91 0.40
CA ILE A 41 5.67 -1.83 1.14
C ILE A 41 5.24 -1.80 2.61
N LEU A 42 3.97 -2.08 2.89
CA LEU A 42 3.46 -2.14 4.26
C LEU A 42 4.08 -3.32 5.04
N LYS A 43 4.25 -4.47 4.38
CA LYS A 43 4.80 -5.71 4.93
C LYS A 43 6.32 -5.77 5.08
N PHE A 44 7.06 -4.79 4.59
CA PHE A 44 8.51 -4.79 4.75
C PHE A 44 8.92 -4.88 6.24
N GLU A 45 10.13 -5.33 6.54
CA GLU A 45 10.61 -5.31 7.92
C GLU A 45 10.71 -3.85 8.44
N SER A 46 10.54 -3.64 9.73
CA SER A 46 10.64 -2.30 10.35
C SER A 46 12.07 -1.77 10.39
N ASP A 47 13.06 -2.67 10.42
CA ASP A 47 14.51 -2.36 10.46
C ASP A 47 15.03 -1.74 9.15
N VAL A 48 14.33 -1.96 8.04
CA VAL A 48 14.85 -1.63 6.71
C VAL A 48 15.09 -0.14 6.59
N SER A 49 16.27 0.21 6.09
CA SER A 49 16.64 1.60 5.87
C SER A 49 15.59 2.33 5.02
N ARG A 50 15.28 3.58 5.40
CA ARG A 50 14.28 4.40 4.69
C ARG A 50 14.60 4.51 3.21
N ASN A 51 15.87 4.68 2.86
CA ASN A 51 16.31 4.82 1.48
C ASN A 51 16.06 3.55 0.67
N THR A 52 16.35 2.39 1.24
CA THR A 52 16.05 1.09 0.61
C THR A 52 14.55 0.94 0.38
N LEU A 53 13.73 1.26 1.39
CA LEU A 53 12.27 1.14 1.25
C LEU A 53 11.70 2.10 0.19
N MET A 54 12.20 3.33 0.12
CA MET A 54 11.79 4.30 -0.91
C MET A 54 12.18 3.85 -2.32
N LEU A 55 13.36 3.25 -2.49
CA LEU A 55 13.76 2.68 -3.79
C LEU A 55 12.86 1.52 -4.20
N TRP A 56 12.54 0.62 -3.28
CA TRP A 56 11.58 -0.46 -3.53
C TRP A 56 10.20 0.09 -3.92
N ALA A 57 9.72 1.11 -3.20
CA ALA A 57 8.46 1.77 -3.50
C ALA A 57 8.47 2.45 -4.87
N PHE A 58 9.55 3.16 -5.21
CA PHE A 58 9.71 3.82 -6.50
C PHE A 58 9.62 2.82 -7.66
N PHE A 59 10.39 1.73 -7.64
CA PHE A 59 10.35 0.73 -8.70
C PHE A 59 9.02 -0.02 -8.77
N LEU A 60 8.40 -0.29 -7.62
CA LEU A 60 7.07 -0.91 -7.54
C LEU A 60 6.01 -0.02 -8.19
N GLY A 61 5.94 1.25 -7.80
CA GLY A 61 5.01 2.21 -8.39
C GLY A 61 5.29 2.48 -9.87
N LEU A 62 6.57 2.64 -10.25
CA LEU A 62 6.96 2.86 -11.64
C LEU A 62 6.57 1.68 -12.55
N THR A 63 6.72 0.45 -12.05
CA THR A 63 6.32 -0.74 -12.82
C THR A 63 4.81 -0.74 -13.05
N VAL A 64 4.01 -0.42 -12.03
CA VAL A 64 2.55 -0.27 -12.19
C VAL A 64 2.21 0.86 -13.15
N ASP A 65 2.90 2.01 -13.06
CA ASP A 65 2.69 3.16 -13.93
C ASP A 65 2.92 2.81 -15.41
N VAL A 66 4.01 2.10 -15.72
CA VAL A 66 4.35 1.67 -17.10
C VAL A 66 3.31 0.72 -17.68
N PHE A 67 2.78 -0.20 -16.88
CA PHE A 67 1.79 -1.16 -17.36
C PHE A 67 0.36 -0.65 -17.35
N SER A 68 0.09 0.45 -16.63
CA SER A 68 -1.26 1.02 -16.47
C SER A 68 -1.41 2.36 -17.18
N ASP A 69 -0.45 2.76 -18.02
CA ASP A 69 -0.39 4.05 -18.72
C ASP A 69 -0.63 5.28 -17.81
N THR A 70 -0.15 5.23 -16.56
CA THR A 70 -0.31 6.29 -15.54
C THR A 70 1.05 6.86 -15.11
N PRO A 71 1.81 7.48 -16.03
CA PRO A 71 3.23 7.76 -15.82
C PRO A 71 3.50 8.58 -14.55
N GLY A 72 4.14 7.95 -13.55
CA GLY A 72 4.65 8.56 -12.34
C GLY A 72 3.65 8.73 -11.18
N MET A 73 2.35 8.44 -11.38
CA MET A 73 1.33 8.67 -10.36
C MET A 73 1.45 7.69 -9.19
N ASN A 74 1.57 6.39 -9.49
CA ASN A 74 1.76 5.34 -8.48
C ASN A 74 3.15 5.42 -7.87
N ALA A 75 4.19 5.74 -8.65
CA ALA A 75 5.54 5.98 -8.12
C ALA A 75 5.55 7.08 -7.06
N ALA A 76 4.93 8.24 -7.33
CA ALA A 76 4.86 9.33 -6.37
C ALA A 76 4.09 8.94 -5.09
N ALA A 77 2.92 8.33 -5.24
CA ALA A 77 2.07 7.94 -4.11
C ALA A 77 2.69 6.83 -3.24
N THR A 78 3.41 5.88 -3.84
CA THR A 78 4.09 4.80 -3.09
C THR A 78 5.36 5.26 -2.40
N VAL A 79 6.15 6.14 -3.02
CA VAL A 79 7.33 6.72 -2.38
C VAL A 79 6.95 7.57 -1.19
N LEU A 80 5.88 8.38 -1.30
CA LEU A 80 5.34 9.14 -0.17
C LEU A 80 4.94 8.22 0.99
N LEU A 81 4.25 7.11 0.68
CA LEU A 81 3.88 6.11 1.67
C LEU A 81 5.13 5.51 2.35
N ALA A 82 6.13 5.11 1.59
CA ALA A 82 7.39 4.58 2.12
C ALA A 82 8.13 5.58 3.02
N PHE A 83 8.12 6.86 2.67
CA PHE A 83 8.72 7.94 3.45
C PHE A 83 8.02 8.15 4.80
N LEU A 84 6.68 8.12 4.81
CA LEU A 84 5.86 8.36 6.01
C LEU A 84 5.69 7.12 6.90
N ARG A 85 5.90 5.92 6.34
CA ARG A 85 5.72 4.64 7.04
C ARG A 85 6.40 4.58 8.42
N PRO A 86 7.66 5.00 8.64
CA PRO A 86 8.28 4.92 9.96
C PRO A 86 7.56 5.78 11.01
N ILE A 87 6.94 6.89 10.59
CA ILE A 87 6.15 7.76 11.46
C ILE A 87 4.87 7.02 11.87
N PHE A 88 4.15 6.43 10.91
CA PHE A 88 2.93 5.68 11.20
C PHE A 88 3.18 4.45 12.08
N LEU A 89 4.28 3.72 11.87
CA LEU A 89 4.65 2.60 12.74
C LEU A 89 4.90 3.06 14.18
N ARG A 90 5.58 4.19 14.40
CA ARG A 90 5.82 4.75 15.74
C ARG A 90 4.56 5.25 16.43
N LEU A 91 3.51 5.60 15.69
CA LEU A 91 2.22 6.04 16.26
C LEU A 91 1.36 4.87 16.74
N PHE A 92 1.46 3.70 16.10
CA PHE A 92 0.57 2.57 16.36
C PHE A 92 1.25 1.35 16.99
N VAL A 93 2.59 1.31 17.08
CA VAL A 93 3.34 0.21 17.71
C VAL A 93 4.10 0.73 18.93
N PRO A 94 4.03 0.01 20.08
CA PRO A 94 4.88 0.28 21.24
C PRO A 94 6.37 0.25 20.85
N ARG A 95 7.15 1.22 21.37
CA ARG A 95 8.57 1.41 20.99
C ARG A 95 9.43 0.17 21.25
N ASP A 96 9.14 -0.57 22.32
CA ASP A 96 9.92 -1.73 22.75
C ASP A 96 9.84 -2.93 21.80
N THR A 97 8.92 -2.92 20.83
CA THR A 97 8.73 -4.01 19.86
C THR A 97 9.14 -3.61 18.43
N LEU A 98 9.68 -2.41 18.20
CA LEU A 98 9.93 -1.89 16.86
C LEU A 98 11.15 -2.50 16.15
N ASP A 99 12.12 -3.02 16.89
CA ASP A 99 13.46 -3.27 16.32
C ASP A 99 13.58 -4.52 15.45
N THR A 100 12.57 -5.41 15.41
CA THR A 100 12.59 -6.62 14.56
C THR A 100 11.21 -7.04 14.02
N LEU A 101 10.23 -6.15 14.05
CA LEU A 101 8.84 -6.51 13.82
C LEU A 101 8.41 -6.36 12.36
N ILE A 102 7.94 -7.46 11.77
CA ILE A 102 7.21 -7.43 10.50
C ILE A 102 5.78 -6.97 10.81
N PRO A 103 5.28 -5.85 10.24
CA PRO A 103 3.91 -5.41 10.46
C PRO A 103 2.91 -6.47 10.00
N ALA A 104 2.15 -7.02 10.95
CA ALA A 104 1.19 -8.08 10.71
C ALA A 104 0.14 -8.09 11.83
N VAL A 105 -1.02 -8.68 11.54
CA VAL A 105 -2.04 -8.89 12.59
C VAL A 105 -1.51 -9.76 13.73
N ARG A 106 -0.60 -10.70 13.43
CA ARG A 106 0.02 -11.59 14.42
C ARG A 106 0.98 -10.87 15.36
N THR A 107 1.65 -9.82 14.90
CA THR A 107 2.74 -9.15 15.63
C THR A 107 2.26 -7.90 16.36
N MET A 108 1.36 -7.12 15.75
CA MET A 108 0.84 -5.86 16.32
C MET A 108 -0.52 -6.04 17.00
N GLY A 109 -1.20 -7.16 16.77
CA GLY A 109 -2.62 -7.32 17.09
C GLY A 109 -3.53 -6.70 16.01
N ILE A 110 -4.81 -7.08 16.03
CA ILE A 110 -5.76 -6.71 14.97
C ILE A 110 -6.07 -5.21 14.95
N PHE A 111 -6.29 -4.60 16.11
CA PHE A 111 -6.67 -3.18 16.20
C PHE A 111 -5.53 -2.23 15.83
N PRO A 112 -4.29 -2.38 16.35
CA PRO A 112 -3.19 -1.51 15.96
C PRO A 112 -2.80 -1.67 14.49
N PHE A 113 -2.83 -2.90 13.96
CA PHE A 113 -2.60 -3.16 12.54
C PHE A 113 -3.65 -2.49 11.66
N LEU A 114 -4.94 -2.58 12.02
CA LEU A 114 -6.03 -1.96 11.25
C LEU A 114 -5.88 -0.43 11.22
N LYS A 115 -5.57 0.22 12.36
CA LYS A 115 -5.35 1.68 12.40
C LYS A 115 -4.15 2.09 11.53
N TYR A 116 -3.04 1.36 11.64
CA TYR A 116 -1.87 1.55 10.80
C TYR A 116 -2.21 1.43 9.31
N LEU A 117 -2.93 0.37 8.94
CA LEU A 117 -3.33 0.07 7.58
C LEU A 117 -4.22 1.18 7.00
N VAL A 118 -5.27 1.59 7.72
CA VAL A 118 -6.22 2.61 7.27
C VAL A 118 -5.50 3.92 6.97
N ILE A 119 -4.63 4.39 7.87
CA ILE A 119 -3.92 5.67 7.67
C ILE A 119 -2.93 5.59 6.51
N CYS A 120 -2.19 4.48 6.40
CA CYS A 120 -1.27 4.28 5.29
C CYS A 120 -1.98 4.26 3.93
N VAL A 121 -3.06 3.48 3.82
CA VAL A 121 -3.85 3.34 2.60
C VAL A 121 -4.50 4.67 2.23
N LEU A 122 -5.05 5.39 3.21
CA LEU A 122 -5.67 6.71 3.00
C LEU A 122 -4.68 7.73 2.44
N VAL A 123 -3.46 7.79 2.99
CA VAL A 123 -2.41 8.70 2.51
C VAL A 123 -2.00 8.36 1.07
N HIS A 124 -1.85 7.07 0.78
CA HIS A 124 -1.50 6.62 -0.56
C HIS A 124 -2.60 6.97 -1.59
N HIS A 125 -3.86 6.62 -1.30
CA HIS A 125 -4.98 6.88 -2.20
C HIS A 125 -5.28 8.36 -2.32
N GLY A 126 -5.13 9.11 -1.23
CA GLY A 126 -5.26 10.57 -1.23
C GLY A 126 -4.27 11.20 -2.21
N MET A 127 -3.00 10.80 -2.17
CA MET A 127 -2.00 11.28 -3.11
C MET A 127 -2.30 10.83 -4.55
N LEU A 128 -2.54 9.53 -4.74
CA LEU A 128 -2.76 8.94 -6.07
C LEU A 128 -3.95 9.58 -6.80
N LEU A 129 -5.12 9.63 -6.15
CA LEU A 129 -6.34 10.15 -6.76
C LEU A 129 -6.31 11.67 -6.91
N THR A 130 -5.59 12.38 -6.05
CA THR A 130 -5.37 13.82 -6.25
C THR A 130 -4.54 14.09 -7.49
N LEU A 131 -3.50 13.28 -7.73
CA LEU A 131 -2.70 13.37 -8.96
C LEU A 131 -3.49 12.94 -10.20
N GLU A 132 -4.31 11.90 -10.10
CA GLU A 132 -5.16 11.41 -11.20
C GLU A 132 -6.20 12.45 -11.64
N PHE A 133 -6.94 13.02 -10.70
CA PHE A 133 -7.98 13.99 -11.04
C PHE A 133 -7.42 15.34 -11.47
N PHE A 134 -6.26 15.75 -10.92
CA PHE A 134 -5.59 17.03 -11.16
C PHE A 134 -6.52 18.26 -11.15
N SER A 135 -7.68 18.13 -10.50
CA SER A 135 -8.76 19.11 -10.50
C SER A 135 -9.61 18.93 -9.26
N PHE A 136 -9.87 20.02 -8.57
CA PHE A 136 -10.71 20.05 -7.36
C PHE A 136 -12.15 20.50 -7.64
N ALA A 137 -12.55 20.61 -8.92
CA ALA A 137 -13.90 21.03 -9.30
C ALA A 137 -15.00 20.13 -8.72
N HIS A 138 -14.70 18.84 -8.53
CA HIS A 138 -15.63 17.85 -7.97
C HIS A 138 -15.07 17.17 -6.71
N ILE A 139 -14.68 17.97 -5.72
CA ILE A 139 -14.06 17.47 -4.48
C ILE A 139 -14.87 16.39 -3.76
N GLY A 140 -16.21 16.45 -3.82
CA GLY A 140 -17.07 15.41 -3.24
C GLY A 140 -16.89 14.04 -3.89
N THR A 141 -16.75 14.00 -5.23
CA THR A 141 -16.51 12.75 -5.96
C THR A 141 -15.10 12.20 -5.70
N LEU A 142 -14.10 13.08 -5.59
CA LEU A 142 -12.73 12.73 -5.23
C LEU A 142 -12.69 12.09 -3.84
N LEU A 143 -13.29 12.73 -2.83
CA LEU A 143 -13.37 12.20 -1.47
C LEU A 143 -14.11 10.86 -1.42
N LEU A 144 -15.22 10.73 -2.15
CA LEU A 144 -15.95 9.47 -2.22
C LEU A 144 -15.11 8.35 -2.84
N ARG A 145 -14.37 8.62 -3.93
CA ARG A 145 -13.43 7.64 -4.52
C ARG A 145 -12.30 7.29 -3.56
N ILE A 146 -11.73 8.27 -2.83
CA ILE A 146 -10.68 8.03 -1.83
C ILE A 146 -11.21 7.10 -0.72
N VAL A 147 -12.36 7.42 -0.12
CA VAL A 147 -12.90 6.65 1.00
C VAL A 147 -13.30 5.24 0.54
N THR A 148 -14.02 5.11 -0.57
CA THR A 148 -14.48 3.80 -1.06
C THR A 148 -13.32 2.90 -1.49
N SER A 149 -12.33 3.44 -2.19
CA SER A 149 -11.12 2.70 -2.60
C SER A 149 -10.24 2.34 -1.39
N THR A 150 -10.15 3.22 -0.39
CA THR A 150 -9.46 2.93 0.87
C THR A 150 -10.13 1.78 1.61
N LEU A 151 -11.46 1.82 1.77
CA LEU A 151 -12.23 0.75 2.41
C LEU A 151 -12.08 -0.59 1.69
N LEU A 152 -12.10 -0.57 0.36
CA LEU A 152 -11.93 -1.77 -0.45
C LEU A 152 -10.52 -2.36 -0.29
N THR A 153 -9.48 -1.53 -0.44
CA THR A 153 -8.09 -1.96 -0.29
C THR A 153 -7.79 -2.48 1.12
N VAL A 154 -8.31 -1.81 2.15
CA VAL A 154 -8.20 -2.25 3.55
C VAL A 154 -8.84 -3.61 3.74
N THR A 155 -10.07 -3.80 3.25
CA THR A 155 -10.79 -5.08 3.32
C THR A 155 -10.01 -6.20 2.63
N CYS A 156 -9.50 -5.94 1.42
CA CYS A 156 -8.72 -6.93 0.68
C CYS A 156 -7.43 -7.32 1.41
N ILE A 157 -6.68 -6.36 1.96
CA ILE A 157 -5.47 -6.66 2.73
C ILE A 157 -5.79 -7.45 3.99
N MET A 158 -6.87 -7.10 4.70
CA MET A 158 -7.33 -7.84 5.88
C MET A 158 -7.74 -9.27 5.54
N ALA A 159 -8.38 -9.50 4.38
CA ALA A 159 -8.72 -10.84 3.91
C ALA A 159 -7.46 -11.67 3.61
N VAL A 160 -6.46 -11.07 2.94
CA VAL A 160 -5.16 -11.73 2.69
C VAL A 160 -4.45 -12.09 4.00
N GLU A 161 -4.42 -11.19 4.99
CA GLU A 161 -3.87 -11.49 6.31
C GLU A 161 -4.67 -12.56 7.06
N GLY A 162 -5.99 -12.60 6.89
CA GLY A 162 -6.87 -13.62 7.46
C GLY A 162 -6.59 -15.03 6.92
N ILE A 163 -6.30 -15.16 5.62
CA ILE A 163 -5.97 -16.45 4.99
C ILE A 163 -4.61 -16.96 5.50
N ARG A 164 -3.63 -16.08 5.70
CA ARG A 164 -2.28 -16.45 6.21
C ARG A 164 -2.23 -16.76 7.70
N LYS A 165 -3.34 -16.66 8.43
CA LYS A 165 -3.43 -16.98 9.87
C LYS A 165 -3.60 -18.48 10.16
N LYS A 166 -3.84 -19.32 9.15
CA LYS A 166 -3.79 -20.78 9.25
C LYS A 166 -2.42 -21.29 8.85
#